data_AF-A0A957H892-F1
#
_entry.id   AF-A0A957H892-F1
#
_cell.length_a   1.000
_cell.length_b   1.000
_cell.length_c   1.000
_cell.angle_alpha   90.00
_cell.angle_beta   90.00
_cell.angle_gamma   90.00
#
_symmetry.space_group_name_H-M   'P 1'
#
loop_
_entity.id
_entity.type
_entity.pdbx_description
1 polymer ?
#
loop_
_entity_poly.entity_id
_entity_poly.type
_entity_poly.pdbx_seq_one_letter_code
_entity_poly.pdbx_strand_id
1 'polypeptide(L)'
;NGRILNPRLSTYLIPGIRDIPHRVDSVIVEVPDPLGPWGARGMAEMPFIPLAPAIAAAIHDATGVWLDKIPFTPGWVSESLQGVA
;
A
#
# COMPACT_ATOMS: atom_id res chain seq x y z
N ASN A 1 -20.92 -11.19 17.00
CA ASN A 1 -20.43 -11.94 18.19
C ASN A 1 -18.89 -11.91 18.31
N GLY A 2 -18.22 -10.88 17.78
CA GLY A 2 -16.76 -10.71 17.92
C GLY A 2 -15.89 -11.72 17.16
N ARG A 3 -16.47 -12.59 16.32
CA ARG A 3 -15.69 -13.57 15.57
C ARG A 3 -15.06 -12.93 14.33
N ILE A 4 -13.80 -13.31 14.06
CA ILE A 4 -13.12 -12.99 12.81
C ILE A 4 -13.91 -13.61 11.65
N LEU A 5 -14.18 -12.81 10.63
CA LEU A 5 -15.00 -13.22 9.48
C LEU A 5 -14.20 -14.02 8.44
N ASN A 6 -12.88 -13.81 8.36
CA ASN A 6 -11.99 -14.42 7.37
C ASN A 6 -10.68 -14.96 7.98
N PRO A 7 -10.72 -16.00 8.83
CA PRO A 7 -9.54 -16.48 9.56
C PRO A 7 -8.58 -17.37 8.73
N ARG A 8 -8.78 -17.50 7.42
CA ARG A 8 -8.03 -18.43 6.55
C ARG A 8 -7.26 -17.63 5.51
N LEU A 9 -6.09 -18.10 5.10
CA LEU A 9 -5.32 -17.46 4.02
C LEU A 9 -6.06 -17.47 2.67
N SER A 10 -7.02 -18.38 2.48
CA SER A 10 -7.90 -18.39 1.31
C SER A 10 -8.96 -17.27 1.33
N THR A 11 -9.16 -16.60 2.46
CA THR A 11 -10.16 -15.54 2.64
C THR A 11 -9.58 -14.22 3.17
N TYR A 12 -8.39 -14.25 3.77
CA TYR A 12 -7.57 -13.08 4.08
C TYR A 12 -6.45 -13.01 3.04
N LEU A 13 -6.72 -12.27 1.96
CA LEU A 13 -5.89 -12.29 0.78
C LEU A 13 -4.53 -11.63 1.04
N ILE A 14 -3.47 -12.33 0.64
CA ILE A 14 -2.09 -11.83 0.61
C ILE A 14 -1.66 -11.81 -0.86
N PRO A 15 -1.05 -10.72 -1.35
CA PRO A 15 -0.58 -10.64 -2.73
C PRO A 15 0.33 -11.82 -3.11
N GLY A 16 0.02 -12.50 -4.21
CA GLY A 16 0.87 -13.50 -4.83
C GLY A 16 1.80 -12.90 -5.89
N ILE A 17 2.59 -13.74 -6.56
CA ILE A 17 3.57 -13.31 -7.57
C ILE A 17 2.96 -12.57 -8.77
N ARG A 18 1.67 -12.76 -9.04
CA ARG A 18 0.95 -12.09 -10.14
C ARG A 18 0.31 -10.77 -9.74
N ASP A 19 0.27 -10.45 -8.45
CA ASP A 19 -0.33 -9.22 -7.93
C ASP A 19 0.70 -8.09 -7.77
N ILE A 20 2.00 -8.42 -7.85
CA ILE A 20 3.09 -7.45 -7.77
C ILE A 20 3.41 -6.86 -9.15
N PRO A 21 3.92 -5.61 -9.22
CA PRO A 21 4.37 -5.04 -10.47
C PRO A 21 5.55 -5.84 -11.04
N HIS A 22 5.69 -5.84 -12.37
CA HIS A 22 6.81 -6.50 -13.07
C HIS A 22 8.19 -5.92 -12.69
N ARG A 23 8.21 -4.69 -12.17
CA ARG A 23 9.41 -3.96 -11.79
C ARG A 23 9.13 -3.12 -10.54
N VAL A 24 10.05 -3.16 -9.59
CA VAL A 24 10.11 -2.28 -8.43
C VAL A 24 11.44 -1.56 -8.47
N ASP A 25 11.42 -0.25 -8.65
CA ASP A 25 12.62 0.58 -8.68
C ASP A 25 12.89 1.15 -7.30
N SER A 26 13.92 0.61 -6.62
CA SER A 26 14.37 1.09 -5.32
C SER A 26 15.50 2.10 -5.49
N VAL A 27 15.29 3.33 -4.99
CA VAL A 27 16.33 4.36 -4.95
C VAL A 27 16.93 4.41 -3.55
N ILE A 28 18.23 4.14 -3.45
CA ILE A 28 18.97 4.25 -2.19
C ILE A 28 19.44 5.68 -2.05
N VAL A 29 18.98 6.37 -1.00
CA VAL A 29 19.43 7.71 -0.65
C VAL A 29 20.31 7.61 0.59
N GLU A 30 21.59 7.94 0.43
CA GLU A 30 22.58 7.85 1.51
C GLU A 30 22.68 9.19 2.24
N VAL A 31 22.09 9.25 3.44
CA VAL A 31 22.23 10.37 4.38
C VAL A 31 22.71 9.81 5.71
N PRO A 32 24.01 9.97 6.04
CA PRO A 32 24.60 9.39 7.25
C PRO A 32 23.87 9.80 8.52
N ASP A 33 23.46 8.83 9.33
CA ASP A 33 22.96 9.06 10.68
C ASP A 33 24.15 9.24 11.64
N PRO A 34 24.30 10.37 12.35
CA PRO A 34 25.39 10.57 13.30
C PRO A 34 25.39 9.58 14.48
N LEU A 35 24.25 8.92 14.74
CA LEU A 35 24.10 7.91 15.79
C LEU A 35 24.20 6.48 15.25
N GLY A 36 24.15 6.30 13.93
CA GLY A 36 24.14 5.00 13.28
C GLY A 36 25.54 4.42 13.11
N PRO A 37 25.72 3.09 13.26
CA PRO A 37 26.99 2.47 12.98
C PRO A 37 27.31 2.65 11.48
N TRP A 38 28.50 3.18 11.19
CA TRP A 38 28.91 3.57 9.83
C TRP A 38 27.93 4.53 9.12
N GLY A 39 27.11 5.28 9.86
CA GLY A 39 26.10 6.18 9.29
C GLY A 39 24.78 5.51 8.87
N ALA A 40 24.59 4.21 9.16
CA ALA A 40 23.40 3.48 8.73
C ALA A 40 22.13 3.88 9.51
N ARG A 41 20.97 3.78 8.85
CA ARG A 41 19.64 4.01 9.44
C ARG A 41 18.76 2.78 9.25
N GLY A 42 17.82 2.57 10.17
CA GLY A 42 16.78 1.54 10.02
C GLY A 42 15.93 1.80 8.76
N MET A 43 15.74 0.76 7.94
CA MET A 43 15.05 0.88 6.65
C MET A 43 13.96 -0.18 6.42
N ALA A 44 13.84 -1.20 7.29
CA ALA A 44 12.94 -2.33 7.04
C ALA A 44 11.45 -1.93 6.91
N GLU A 45 11.01 -0.97 7.71
CA GLU A 45 9.60 -0.55 7.75
C GLU A 45 9.29 0.60 6.77
N MET A 46 10.29 1.37 6.38
CA MET A 46 10.12 2.62 5.63
C MET A 46 9.44 2.44 4.27
N PRO A 47 9.71 1.37 3.48
CA PRO A 47 9.02 1.15 2.21
C PRO A 47 7.52 0.85 2.33
N PHE A 48 7.04 0.40 3.50
CA PHE A 48 5.62 0.08 3.70
C PHE A 48 4.77 1.33 3.94
N ILE A 49 5.35 2.35 4.58
CA ILE A 49 4.67 3.60 4.94
C ILE A 49 4.09 4.33 3.71
N PRO A 50 4.84 4.56 2.61
CA PRO A 50 4.32 5.30 1.47
C PRO A 50 3.41 4.49 0.54
N LEU A 51 3.31 3.17 0.70
CA LEU A 51 2.64 2.30 -0.27
C LEU A 51 1.14 2.65 -0.44
N ALA A 52 0.38 2.66 0.66
CA ALA A 52 -1.04 2.97 0.62
C ALA A 52 -1.36 4.38 0.06
N PRO A 53 -0.72 5.48 0.54
CA PRO A 53 -0.99 6.80 -0.02
C PRO A 53 -0.50 6.95 -1.47
N ALA A 54 0.58 6.29 -1.88
CA ALA A 54 1.03 6.31 -3.27
C ALA A 54 0.00 5.67 -4.21
N ILE A 55 -0.59 4.53 -3.81
CA ILE A 55 -1.67 3.90 -4.58
C ILE A 55 -2.92 4.79 -4.60
N ALA A 56 -3.29 5.42 -3.47
CA ALA A 56 -4.42 6.35 -3.43
C ALA A 56 -4.24 7.52 -4.41
N ALA A 57 -3.05 8.13 -4.42
CA ALA A 57 -2.71 9.22 -5.32
C ALA A 57 -2.71 8.76 -6.78
N ALA A 58 -2.23 7.54 -7.08
CA ALA A 58 -2.28 6.97 -8.43
C ALA A 58 -3.72 6.73 -8.91
N ILE A 59 -4.63 6.29 -8.03
CA ILE A 59 -6.05 6.14 -8.37
C ILE A 59 -6.67 7.52 -8.64
N HIS A 60 -6.39 8.53 -7.80
CA HIS A 60 -6.83 9.89 -8.05
C HIS A 60 -6.30 10.45 -9.36
N ASP A 61 -5.01 10.27 -9.67
CA ASP A 61 -4.42 10.69 -10.94
C ASP A 61 -5.12 10.05 -12.15
N ALA A 62 -5.48 8.76 -12.04
CA ALA A 62 -6.16 8.03 -13.10
C ALA A 62 -7.65 8.37 -13.25
N THR A 63 -8.32 8.86 -12.21
CA THR A 63 -9.80 8.90 -12.15
C THR A 63 -10.40 10.24 -11.73
N GLY A 64 -9.61 11.14 -11.14
CA GLY A 64 -10.05 12.39 -10.51
C GLY A 64 -10.73 12.22 -9.14
N VAL A 65 -10.83 11.00 -8.61
CA VAL A 65 -11.51 10.70 -7.35
C VAL A 65 -10.52 10.42 -6.23
N TRP A 66 -10.67 11.11 -5.10
CA TRP A 66 -9.92 10.81 -3.88
C TRP A 66 -10.58 9.67 -3.10
N LEU A 67 -9.74 8.73 -2.67
CA LEU A 67 -10.11 7.58 -1.85
C LEU A 67 -9.50 7.73 -0.45
N ASP A 68 -10.31 7.64 0.59
CA ASP A 68 -9.93 7.92 1.98
C ASP A 68 -9.93 6.68 2.89
N LYS A 69 -10.24 5.50 2.33
CA LYS A 69 -10.35 4.24 3.04
C LYS A 69 -9.60 3.11 2.33
N ILE A 70 -8.89 2.32 3.11
CA ILE A 70 -8.25 1.07 2.66
C ILE A 70 -8.96 -0.15 3.26
N PRO A 71 -8.89 -1.34 2.62
CA PRO A 71 -8.22 -1.62 1.33
C PRO A 71 -9.02 -1.14 0.11
N PHE A 72 -8.31 -0.82 -0.97
CA PHE A 72 -8.87 -0.40 -2.27
C PHE A 72 -9.46 -1.58 -3.05
N THR A 73 -10.54 -2.18 -2.53
CA THR A 73 -11.19 -3.31 -3.19
C THR A 73 -11.90 -2.85 -4.47
N PRO A 74 -12.02 -3.71 -5.50
CA PRO A 74 -12.68 -3.34 -6.74
C PRO A 74 -14.13 -2.84 -6.55
N GLY A 75 -14.88 -3.44 -5.62
CA GLY A 75 -16.25 -3.03 -5.33
C GLY A 75 -16.32 -1.60 -4.79
N TRP A 76 -15.54 -1.32 -3.74
CA TRP A 76 -15.53 0.02 -3.13
C TRP A 76 -14.99 1.10 -4.08
N VAL A 77 -13.92 0.78 -4.84
CA VAL A 77 -13.40 1.70 -5.86
C VAL A 77 -14.47 1.96 -6.92
N SER A 78 -15.15 0.92 -7.43
CA SER A 78 -16.22 1.09 -8.42
C SER A 78 -17.38 1.94 -7.90
N GLU A 79 -17.82 1.73 -6.67
CA GLU A 79 -18.87 2.55 -6.02
C GLU A 79 -18.42 4.01 -5.89
N SER A 80 -17.17 4.23 -5.51
CA SER A 80 -16.59 5.57 -5.34
C SER A 80 -16.54 6.33 -6.67
N LEU A 81 -16.18 5.65 -7.76
CA LEU A 81 -16.17 6.23 -9.11
C LEU A 81 -17.56 6.56 -9.65
N GLN A 82 -18.60 5.84 -9.18
CA GLN A 82 -19.99 6.08 -9.55
C GLN A 82 -20.67 7.12 -8.66
N GLY A 83 -20.00 7.62 -7.62
CA GLY A 83 -20.57 8.56 -6.65
C GLY A 83 -21.62 7.93 -5.73
N VAL A 84 -21.55 6.61 -5.53
CA VAL A 84 -22.50 5.84 -4.69
C VAL A 84 -21.85 5.20 -3.46
N ALA A 85 -20.56 5.46 -3.23
CA ALA A 85 -19.82 5.06 -2.04
C ALA A 85 -20.05 5.98 -0.84
#